data_AF-A0A9D4GZC5-F1
#
_entry.id   AF-A0A9D4GZC5-F1
#
_cell.length_a   1.000
_cell.length_b   1.000
_cell.length_c   1.000
_cell.angle_alpha   90.00
_cell.angle_beta   90.00
_cell.angle_gamma   90.00
#
_symmetry.space_group_name_H-M   'P 1'
#
loop_
_entity.id
_entity.type
_entity.pdbx_description
1 polymer ?
#
loop_
_entity_poly.entity_id
_entity_poly.type
_entity_poly.pdbx_seq_one_letter_code
_entity_poly.pdbx_strand_id
1 'polypeptide(L)'
;MTWKNPTGVSISTIEPEMDYEVGCICMSRTKPEYWSRLGSSKNRSHEQESLGKETIMDIMIEAPQECTFAFTDGSCLTNPGPTGAGEVLYPRP
;
A
#
# COMPACT_ATOMS: atom_id res chain seq x y z
N MET A 1 8.57 -6.07 -35.38
CA MET A 1 7.40 -5.36 -35.94
C MET A 1 7.27 -4.05 -35.18
N THR A 2 7.54 -2.91 -35.81
CA THR A 2 7.74 -1.63 -35.13
C THR A 2 6.44 -0.85 -35.06
N TRP A 3 5.80 -0.83 -33.88
CA TRP A 3 4.60 -0.03 -33.66
C TRP A 3 5.03 1.41 -33.33
N LYS A 4 4.66 2.39 -34.17
CA LYS A 4 4.92 3.81 -33.93
C LYS A 4 3.78 4.40 -33.12
N ASN A 5 4.05 4.79 -31.87
CA ASN A 5 3.08 5.47 -31.01
C ASN A 5 2.73 6.87 -31.59
N PRO A 6 1.45 7.19 -31.83
CA PRO A 6 1.03 8.46 -32.42
C PRO A 6 1.27 9.70 -31.53
N THR A 7 1.60 9.54 -30.24
CA THR A 7 1.89 10.68 -29.35
C THR A 7 3.34 11.15 -29.38
N GLY A 8 4.23 10.49 -30.15
CA GLY A 8 5.67 10.78 -30.15
C GLY A 8 6.39 10.30 -28.88
N VAL A 9 5.70 9.63 -27.96
CA VAL A 9 6.27 9.07 -26.74
C VAL A 9 6.82 7.67 -27.05
N SER A 10 8.14 7.53 -26.98
CA SER A 10 8.81 6.22 -27.00
C SER A 10 8.63 5.54 -25.65
N ILE A 11 7.97 4.38 -25.64
CA ILE A 11 7.92 3.50 -24.46
C ILE A 11 9.04 2.48 -24.63
N SER A 12 10.01 2.50 -23.73
CA SER A 12 11.03 1.45 -23.61
C SER A 12 10.84 0.71 -22.29
N THR A 13 10.81 -0.60 -22.35
CA THR A 13 10.90 -1.46 -21.17
C THR A 13 12.38 -1.68 -20.88
N ILE A 14 12.86 -1.23 -19.73
CA ILE A 14 14.22 -1.51 -19.25
C ILE A 14 14.09 -2.69 -18.29
N GLU A 15 14.84 -3.76 -18.52
CA GLU A 15 14.93 -4.83 -17.53
C GLU A 15 15.65 -4.28 -16.29
N PRO A 16 15.11 -4.48 -15.08
CA PRO A 16 15.73 -3.96 -13.88
C PRO A 16 17.13 -4.58 -13.69
N GLU A 17 18.13 -3.75 -13.39
CA GLU A 17 19.52 -4.21 -13.16
C GLU A 17 19.68 -5.07 -11.90
N MET A 18 18.62 -5.21 -11.10
CA MET A 18 18.60 -5.92 -9.83
C MET A 18 17.32 -6.77 -9.72
N ASP A 19 17.46 -8.01 -9.25
CA ASP A 19 16.34 -8.83 -8.81
C ASP A 19 15.77 -8.22 -7.52
N TYR A 20 14.79 -7.34 -7.65
CA TYR A 20 13.99 -6.92 -6.51
C TYR A 20 13.01 -8.05 -6.20
N GLU A 21 13.26 -8.78 -5.10
CA GLU A 21 12.20 -9.56 -4.48
C GLU A 21 11.15 -8.58 -3.96
N VAL A 22 10.08 -8.36 -4.73
CA VAL A 22 8.88 -7.71 -4.23
C VAL A 22 8.18 -8.70 -3.28
N GLY A 23 8.68 -8.76 -2.05
CA GLY A 23 8.01 -9.44 -0.97
C GLY A 23 6.79 -8.62 -0.54
N CYS A 24 5.61 -8.95 -1.06
CA CYS A 24 4.38 -8.55 -0.39
C CYS A 24 4.32 -9.37 0.90
N ILE A 25 4.56 -8.74 2.05
CA ILE A 25 4.10 -9.28 3.32
C ILE A 25 2.57 -9.16 3.28
N CYS A 26 1.94 -10.13 2.61
CA CYS A 26 0.52 -10.34 2.76
C CYS A 26 0.35 -10.78 4.20
N MET A 27 0.11 -9.80 5.08
CA MET A 27 -0.19 -10.08 6.48
C MET A 27 -1.23 -11.20 6.47
N SER A 28 -0.93 -12.25 7.22
CA SER A 28 -1.70 -13.49 7.31
C SER A 28 -3.21 -13.27 7.11
N ARG A 29 -3.92 -14.25 6.55
CA ARG A 29 -5.41 -14.25 6.54
C ARG A 29 -6.00 -13.91 7.92
N THR A 30 -5.24 -14.12 8.98
CA THR A 30 -5.49 -13.67 10.34
C THR A 30 -5.07 -12.21 10.53
N LYS A 31 -6.04 -11.36 10.85
CA LYS A 31 -5.76 -9.99 11.30
C LYS A 31 -4.93 -10.02 12.60
N PRO A 32 -3.94 -9.12 12.76
CA PRO A 32 -3.23 -8.98 14.03
C PRO A 32 -4.20 -8.73 15.19
N GLU A 33 -3.87 -9.19 16.40
CA GLU A 33 -4.76 -9.11 17.56
C GLU A 33 -5.17 -7.66 17.88
N TYR A 34 -4.24 -6.71 17.78
CA TYR A 34 -4.47 -5.29 18.00
C TYR A 34 -5.49 -4.69 17.01
N TRP A 35 -5.67 -5.27 15.82
CA TRP A 35 -6.55 -4.77 14.78
C TRP A 35 -8.02 -4.74 15.20
N SER A 36 -8.42 -5.68 16.06
CA SER A 36 -9.78 -5.74 16.62
C SER A 36 -10.14 -4.51 17.45
N ARG A 37 -9.14 -3.80 17.98
CA ARG A 37 -9.31 -2.66 18.90
C ARG A 37 -9.42 -1.32 18.17
N LEU A 38 -8.96 -1.25 16.91
CA LEU A 38 -8.91 -0.03 16.09
C LEU A 38 -10.26 0.39 15.51
N GLY A 39 -11.27 -0.49 15.57
CA GLY A 39 -12.59 -0.23 15.01
C GLY A 39 -12.62 -0.25 13.47
N SER A 40 -13.77 0.14 12.91
CA SER A 40 -13.98 0.29 11.47
C SER A 40 -13.85 1.76 11.09
N SER A 41 -13.25 2.06 9.94
CA SER A 41 -13.13 3.44 9.44
C SER A 41 -14.48 4.17 9.32
N LYS A 42 -15.59 3.43 9.20
CA LYS A 42 -16.95 3.99 9.13
C LYS A 42 -17.46 4.49 10.49
N ASN A 43 -17.02 3.86 11.59
CA ASN A 43 -17.66 4.00 12.90
C ASN A 43 -16.65 4.18 14.05
N ARG A 44 -15.38 4.48 13.77
CA ARG A 44 -14.34 4.58 14.82
C ARG A 44 -14.58 5.77 15.74
N SER A 45 -14.35 5.60 17.03
CA SER A 45 -14.31 6.71 17.98
C SER A 45 -13.03 7.55 17.79
N HIS A 46 -12.99 8.76 18.37
CA HIS A 46 -11.78 9.57 18.40
C HIS A 46 -10.61 8.84 19.10
N GLU A 47 -10.90 8.11 20.17
CA GLU A 47 -9.90 7.31 20.90
C GLU A 47 -9.32 6.20 20.02
N GLN A 48 -10.18 5.52 19.25
CA GLN A 48 -9.75 4.48 18.30
C GLN A 48 -8.92 5.07 17.15
N GLU A 49 -9.24 6.27 16.69
CA GLU A 49 -8.41 6.98 15.71
C GLU A 49 -7.02 7.29 16.28
N SER A 50 -6.95 7.83 17.50
CA SER A 50 -5.68 8.12 18.17
C SER A 50 -4.85 6.85 18.37
N LEU A 51 -5.48 5.77 18.84
CA LEU A 51 -4.83 4.47 19.03
C LEU A 51 -4.31 3.89 17.70
N GLY A 52 -5.07 4.04 16.61
CA GLY A 52 -4.62 3.61 15.28
C GLY A 52 -3.39 4.37 14.79
N LYS A 53 -3.32 5.68 15.08
CA LYS A 53 -2.15 6.51 14.76
C LYS A 53 -0.92 6.10 15.59
N GLU A 54 -1.10 5.88 16.88
CA GLU A 54 -0.01 5.41 17.76
C GLU A 54 0.51 4.05 17.28
N THR A 55 -0.41 3.10 17.04
CA THR A 55 -0.06 1.75 16.57
C THR A 55 0.73 1.77 15.26
N ILE A 56 0.33 2.59 14.28
CA ILE A 56 1.06 2.64 13.00
C ILE A 56 2.43 3.31 13.15
N MET A 57 2.55 4.31 14.03
CA MET A 57 3.83 4.95 14.32
C MET A 57 4.80 3.99 14.98
N ASP A 58 4.35 3.18 15.95
CA ASP A 58 5.17 2.16 16.58
C ASP A 58 5.66 1.12 15.56
N ILE A 59 4.78 0.64 14.69
CA ILE A 59 5.14 -0.27 13.59
C ILE A 59 6.19 0.38 12.67
N MET A 60 6.01 1.67 12.35
CA MET A 60 6.95 2.40 11.49
C MET A 60 8.32 2.60 12.15
N ILE A 61 8.35 2.77 13.48
CA ILE A 61 9.58 2.89 14.27
C ILE A 61 10.32 1.55 14.32
N GLU A 62 9.62 0.45 14.57
CA GLU A 62 10.19 -0.89 14.74
C GLU A 62 10.62 -1.56 13.43
N ALA A 63 10.11 -1.08 12.29
CA ALA A 63 10.49 -1.61 10.99
C ALA A 63 12.01 -1.51 10.74
N PRO A 64 12.57 -2.26 9.77
CA PRO A 64 13.96 -2.08 9.36
C PRO A 64 14.25 -0.65 8.85
N GLN A 65 15.52 -0.24 8.86
CA GLN A 65 15.91 1.07 8.31
C GLN A 65 15.82 1.10 6.77
N GLU A 66 16.18 -0.01 6.12
CA GLU A 66 16.16 -0.15 4.66
C GLU A 66 14.79 -0.62 4.15
N CYS A 67 13.70 -0.02 4.65
CA CYS A 67 12.35 -0.34 4.19
C CYS A 67 11.59 0.89 3.70
N THR A 68 10.65 0.67 2.78
CA THR A 68 9.67 1.68 2.34
C THR A 68 8.29 1.22 2.76
N PHE A 69 7.49 2.15 3.28
CA PHE A 69 6.10 1.87 3.59
C PHE A 69 5.25 2.14 2.36
N ALA A 70 4.45 1.15 1.93
CA ALA A 70 3.47 1.32 0.87
C ALA A 70 2.07 1.39 1.48
N PHE A 71 1.42 2.56 1.38
CA PHE A 71 0.03 2.73 1.77
C PHE A 71 -0.85 2.50 0.56
N THR A 72 -1.61 1.42 0.55
CA THR A 72 -2.49 1.05 -0.58
C THR A 72 -3.95 1.31 -0.23
N ASP A 73 -4.72 1.80 -1.20
CA ASP A 73 -6.19 1.87 -1.09
C ASP A 73 -6.84 1.38 -2.39
N GLY A 74 -7.94 0.64 -2.22
CA GLY A 74 -8.72 0.07 -3.31
C GLY A 74 -10.13 0.64 -3.27
N SER A 75 -10.57 1.20 -4.39
CA SER A 75 -11.92 1.75 -4.53
C SER A 75 -12.72 0.96 -5.56
N CYS A 76 -13.99 0.75 -5.26
CA CYS A 76 -14.93 0.05 -6.12
C CYS A 76 -16.30 0.72 -6.02
N LEU A 77 -16.90 1.08 -7.16
CA LEU A 77 -18.17 1.81 -7.17
C LEU A 77 -19.38 0.90 -6.87
N THR A 78 -19.33 -0.37 -7.27
CA THR A 78 -20.41 -1.37 -7.07
C THR A 78 -19.83 -2.79 -6.98
N ASN A 79 -20.58 -3.80 -6.52
CA ASN A 79 -20.07 -5.17 -6.39
C ASN A 79 -20.80 -6.19 -7.33
N PRO A 80 -20.22 -6.56 -8.50
CA PRO A 80 -19.01 -6.02 -9.13
C PRO A 80 -19.25 -4.67 -9.82
N GLY A 81 -18.19 -3.94 -10.16
CA GLY A 81 -18.25 -2.60 -10.73
C GLY A 81 -16.89 -2.06 -11.16
N PRO A 82 -16.81 -0.84 -11.72
CA PRO A 82 -15.54 -0.18 -12.00
C PRO A 82 -14.67 -0.08 -10.72
N THR A 83 -13.40 -0.45 -10.86
CA THR A 83 -12.42 -0.51 -9.78
C THR A 83 -11.21 0.38 -10.06
N GLY A 84 -10.62 0.94 -9.03
CA GLY A 84 -9.31 1.58 -9.06
C GLY A 84 -8.50 1.20 -7.82
N ALA A 85 -7.18 1.21 -7.95
CA ALA A 85 -6.27 1.04 -6.83
C ALA A 85 -5.22 2.16 -6.89
N GLY A 86 -4.81 2.64 -5.73
CA GLY A 86 -3.75 3.61 -5.58
C GLY A 86 -2.78 3.19 -4.49
N GLU A 87 -1.54 3.65 -4.62
CA GLU A 87 -0.52 3.47 -3.60
C GLU A 87 0.25 4.76 -3.37
N VAL A 88 0.72 4.94 -2.13
CA VAL A 88 1.65 5.99 -1.74
C VAL A 88 2.86 5.32 -1.11
N LEU A 89 4.03 5.53 -1.71
CA LEU A 89 5.31 5.07 -1.18
C LEU A 89 5.88 6.15 -0.26
N TYR A 90 6.13 5.77 0.99
CA TYR A 90 6.77 6.60 2.00
C TYR A 90 8.13 5.98 2.35
N PRO A 91 9.23 6.46 1.73
CA PRO A 91 10.57 5.99 2.06
C PRO A 91 10.92 6.45 3.48
N ARG A 92 11.52 5.56 4.27
CA ARG A 92 12.04 5.92 5.58
C ARG A 92 13.29 6.81 5.41
N PRO A 93 13.40 7.94 6.13
CA PRO A 93 14.58 8.80 6.09
C PRO A 93 15.81 8.15 6.71
#